data_AF-A0A7Y5NN29-F1
#
_entry.id   AF-A0A7Y5NN29-F1
#
_cell.length_a   1.000
_cell.length_b   1.000
_cell.length_c   1.000
_cell.angle_alpha   90.00
_cell.angle_beta   90.00
_cell.angle_gamma   90.00
#
_symmetry.space_group_name_H-M   'P 1'
#
loop_
_entity.id
_entity.type
_entity.pdbx_description
1 polymer ?
#
loop_
_entity_poly.entity_id
_entity_poly.type
_entity_poly.pdbx_seq_one_letter_code
_entity_poly.pdbx_strand_id
1 'polypeptide(L)'
;MTHHDGVPIARVERCAVTQGSLAQDEIAEFLDELDDCKPETAAKWLRSYLPQVATIYSFQHLSGCDERDGDLALRAVRDHIWARGDAILQADAEGFSNEDGYHILWQFDDAVTGPWMMAVLVDDVWVPFKTDLANRRHRQAFLKGLVPPGAKLV
;
A
#
# COMPACT_ATOMS: atom_id res chain seq x y z
N MET A 1 -12.97 8.96 13.85
CA MET A 1 -13.27 7.73 14.61
C MET A 1 -12.72 7.90 16.02
N THR A 2 -13.48 7.55 17.06
CA THR A 2 -13.08 7.72 18.48
C THR A 2 -13.44 6.47 19.27
N HIS A 3 -12.71 6.23 20.36
CA HIS A 3 -13.14 5.33 21.43
C HIS A 3 -14.41 5.87 22.13
N HIS A 4 -15.05 5.04 22.95
CA HIS A 4 -16.27 5.42 23.69
C HIS A 4 -16.07 6.61 24.65
N ASP A 5 -14.85 6.79 25.16
CA ASP A 5 -14.45 7.91 26.03
C ASP A 5 -14.02 9.17 25.26
N GLY A 6 -14.11 9.14 23.93
CA GLY A 6 -13.80 10.27 23.06
C GLY A 6 -12.34 10.35 22.59
N VAL A 7 -11.46 9.44 23.02
CA VAL A 7 -10.07 9.43 22.54
C VAL A 7 -10.06 9.15 21.02
N PRO A 8 -9.49 10.02 20.18
CA PRO A 8 -9.55 9.89 18.73
C PRO A 8 -8.62 8.79 18.23
N ILE A 9 -9.16 7.85 17.46
CA ILE A 9 -8.44 6.73 16.86
C ILE A 9 -7.82 7.15 15.53
N ALA A 10 -8.64 7.74 14.66
CA ALA A 10 -8.20 8.18 13.34
C ALA A 10 -9.14 9.24 12.76
N ARG A 11 -8.61 10.06 11.85
CA ARG A 11 -9.41 10.84 10.90
C ARG A 11 -9.47 10.05 9.60
N VAL A 12 -10.69 9.79 9.13
CA VAL A 12 -10.93 9.10 7.86
C VAL A 12 -11.65 10.07 6.95
N GLU A 13 -11.08 10.35 5.79
CA GLU A 13 -11.63 11.31 4.83
C GLU A 13 -11.86 10.62 3.49
N ARG A 14 -13.00 10.94 2.86
CA ARG A 14 -13.30 10.51 1.50
C ARG A 14 -13.09 11.69 0.57
N CYS A 15 -12.06 11.63 -0.25
CA CYS A 15 -11.67 12.69 -1.15
C CYS A 15 -11.95 12.25 -2.60
N ALA A 16 -12.96 12.85 -3.23
CA ALA A 16 -13.22 12.60 -4.64
C ALA A 16 -12.12 13.24 -5.51
N VAL A 17 -11.68 12.52 -6.53
CA VAL A 17 -10.73 13.05 -7.53
C VAL A 17 -11.54 13.86 -8.54
N THR A 18 -11.42 15.17 -8.46
CA THR A 18 -12.04 16.13 -9.37
C THR A 18 -11.01 17.20 -9.71
N GLN A 19 -11.22 17.94 -10.80
CA GLN A 19 -10.29 18.99 -11.19
C GLN A 19 -10.09 20.03 -10.06
N GLY A 20 -8.83 20.24 -9.66
CA GLY A 20 -8.42 21.15 -8.59
C GLY A 20 -8.70 20.63 -7.17
N SER A 21 -9.02 19.34 -6.98
CA SER A 21 -9.16 18.77 -5.65
C SER A 21 -7.82 18.32 -5.08
N LEU A 22 -7.69 18.33 -3.74
CA LEU A 22 -6.51 17.81 -3.06
C LEU A 22 -6.19 16.35 -3.43
N ALA A 23 -7.21 15.54 -3.74
CA ALA A 23 -6.98 14.17 -4.18
C ALA A 23 -6.39 14.10 -5.60
N GLN A 24 -6.66 15.09 -6.45
CA GLN A 24 -5.96 15.17 -7.74
C GLN A 24 -4.48 15.53 -7.53
N ASP A 25 -4.19 16.47 -6.64
CA ASP A 25 -2.81 16.86 -6.30
C ASP A 25 -2.04 15.67 -5.71
N GLU A 26 -2.67 14.92 -4.80
CA GLU A 26 -2.10 13.69 -4.21
C GLU A 26 -1.74 12.63 -5.28
N ILE A 27 -2.62 12.41 -6.26
CA ILE A 27 -2.32 11.49 -7.38
C ILE A 27 -1.12 12.00 -8.18
N ALA A 28 -0.98 13.30 -8.39
CA ALA A 28 0.16 13.87 -9.10
C ALA A 28 1.46 13.68 -8.30
N GLU A 29 1.43 13.92 -6.99
CA GLU A 29 2.57 13.69 -6.10
C GLU A 29 3.01 12.22 -6.13
N PHE A 30 2.07 11.27 -6.00
CA PHE A 30 2.41 9.85 -6.15
C PHE A 30 3.04 9.54 -7.49
N LEU A 31 2.50 10.08 -8.60
CA LEU A 31 3.05 9.84 -9.94
C LEU A 31 4.49 10.35 -10.10
N ASP A 32 4.81 11.50 -9.49
CA ASP A 32 6.16 12.08 -9.50
C ASP A 32 7.14 11.23 -8.68
N GLU A 33 6.71 10.69 -7.53
CA GLU A 33 7.53 9.83 -6.67
C GLU A 33 7.87 8.47 -7.32
N LEU A 34 7.08 8.01 -8.29
CA LEU A 34 7.30 6.71 -8.94
C LEU A 34 8.55 6.64 -9.81
N ASP A 35 9.22 7.75 -10.14
CA ASP A 35 10.38 7.79 -11.04
C ASP A 35 11.56 6.96 -10.51
N ASP A 36 11.81 7.04 -9.21
CA ASP A 36 12.93 6.36 -8.55
C ASP A 36 12.51 5.10 -7.79
N CYS A 37 11.21 4.79 -7.77
CA CYS A 37 10.68 3.66 -7.03
C CYS A 37 10.94 2.32 -7.74
N LYS A 38 11.03 1.25 -6.94
CA LYS A 38 11.25 -0.13 -7.42
C LYS A 38 10.19 -1.06 -6.84
N PRO A 39 9.82 -2.13 -7.54
CA PRO A 39 10.31 -2.55 -8.86
C PRO A 39 9.75 -1.69 -10.00
N GLU A 40 10.51 -1.55 -11.09
CA GLU A 40 10.09 -0.72 -12.25
C GLU A 40 8.78 -1.19 -12.88
N THR A 41 8.53 -2.50 -12.87
CA THR A 41 7.29 -3.08 -13.41
C THR A 41 6.06 -2.65 -12.61
N ALA A 42 6.16 -2.58 -11.28
CA ALA A 42 5.09 -2.09 -10.43
C ALA A 42 4.90 -0.57 -10.57
N ALA A 43 5.99 0.21 -10.62
CA ALA A 43 5.91 1.64 -10.85
C ALA A 43 5.22 1.97 -12.20
N LYS A 44 5.55 1.22 -13.26
CA LYS A 44 4.88 1.35 -14.57
C LYS A 44 3.39 1.00 -14.51
N TRP A 45 3.04 -0.05 -13.78
CA TRP A 45 1.64 -0.42 -13.57
C TRP A 45 0.88 0.68 -12.81
N LEU A 46 1.46 1.21 -11.73
CA LEU A 46 0.86 2.29 -10.93
C LEU A 46 0.65 3.57 -11.75
N ARG A 47 1.56 3.93 -12.67
CA ARG A 47 1.33 5.06 -13.60
C ARG A 47 0.13 4.89 -14.50
N SER A 48 -0.25 3.66 -14.79
CA SER A 48 -1.45 3.35 -15.57
C SER A 48 -2.70 3.30 -14.68
N TYR A 49 -2.55 2.85 -13.43
CA TYR A 49 -3.64 2.70 -12.48
C TYR A 49 -4.08 4.05 -11.85
N LEU A 50 -3.14 4.83 -11.30
CA LEU A 50 -3.42 6.04 -10.51
C LEU A 50 -4.29 7.08 -11.25
N PRO A 51 -4.12 7.35 -12.55
CA PRO A 51 -5.00 8.28 -13.28
C PRO A 51 -6.47 7.84 -13.35
N GLN A 52 -6.78 6.57 -13.08
CA GLN A 52 -8.14 6.02 -13.10
C GLN A 52 -8.82 6.09 -11.71
N VAL A 53 -8.09 6.47 -10.67
CA VAL A 53 -8.62 6.55 -9.31
C VAL A 53 -9.65 7.67 -9.22
N ALA A 54 -10.88 7.32 -8.85
CA ALA A 54 -11.98 8.27 -8.70
C ALA A 54 -12.12 8.82 -7.27
N THR A 55 -11.55 8.14 -6.28
CA THR A 55 -11.69 8.50 -4.86
C THR A 55 -10.49 7.98 -4.07
N ILE A 56 -9.91 8.85 -3.25
CA ILE A 56 -8.93 8.49 -2.22
C ILE A 56 -9.64 8.46 -0.87
N TYR A 57 -9.39 7.42 -0.09
CA TYR A 57 -9.75 7.37 1.33
C TYR A 57 -8.47 7.53 2.14
N SER A 58 -8.29 8.69 2.79
CA SER A 58 -7.12 8.92 3.64
C SER A 58 -7.41 8.49 5.07
N PHE A 59 -6.42 7.84 5.69
CA PHE A 59 -6.50 7.35 7.07
C PHE A 59 -5.36 7.97 7.87
N GLN A 60 -5.65 9.06 8.59
CA GLN A 60 -4.69 9.64 9.50
C GLN A 60 -4.79 8.95 10.87
N HIS A 61 -3.74 8.23 11.25
CA HIS A 61 -3.64 7.61 12.57
C HIS A 61 -3.49 8.70 13.65
N LEU A 62 -4.25 8.57 14.74
CA LEU A 62 -4.18 9.46 15.91
C LEU A 62 -3.84 8.64 17.16
N SER A 63 -3.65 9.28 18.31
CA SER A 63 -3.14 8.61 19.52
C SER A 63 -3.97 7.40 19.96
N GLY A 64 -5.30 7.42 19.74
CA GLY A 64 -6.17 6.30 20.06
C GLY A 64 -5.99 5.08 19.16
N CYS A 65 -5.21 5.15 18.08
CA CYS A 65 -4.86 4.00 17.23
C CYS A 65 -4.01 2.98 18.00
N ASP A 66 -3.04 3.47 18.76
CA ASP A 66 -2.10 2.64 19.52
C ASP A 66 -2.64 2.25 20.91
N GLU A 67 -3.86 2.69 21.23
CA GLU A 67 -4.53 2.39 22.48
C GLU A 67 -5.67 1.40 22.26
N ARG A 68 -5.74 0.40 23.16
CA ARG A 68 -6.77 -0.64 23.12
C ARG A 68 -6.76 -1.31 21.73
N ASP A 69 -7.92 -1.65 21.21
CA ASP A 69 -8.09 -2.25 19.88
C ASP A 69 -8.31 -1.19 18.78
N GLY A 70 -7.72 0.01 18.94
CA GLY A 70 -7.88 1.12 17.98
C GLY A 70 -7.42 0.77 16.57
N ASP A 71 -6.21 0.21 16.44
CA ASP A 71 -5.68 -0.31 15.17
C ASP A 71 -6.60 -1.38 14.55
N LEU A 72 -7.13 -2.31 15.34
CA LEU A 72 -8.04 -3.35 14.84
C LEU A 72 -9.33 -2.74 14.28
N ALA A 73 -9.89 -1.74 14.98
CA ALA A 73 -11.07 -1.02 14.49
C ALA A 73 -10.75 -0.25 13.19
N LEU A 74 -9.57 0.38 13.10
CA LEU A 74 -9.16 1.12 11.91
C LEU A 74 -8.96 0.20 10.71
N ARG A 75 -8.27 -0.93 10.90
CA ARG A 75 -8.10 -1.97 9.87
C ARG A 75 -9.44 -2.51 9.41
N ALA A 76 -10.39 -2.76 10.32
CA ALA A 76 -11.72 -3.22 9.93
C ALA A 76 -12.46 -2.23 9.02
N VAL A 77 -12.34 -0.91 9.28
CA VAL A 77 -12.92 0.12 8.41
C VAL A 77 -12.22 0.16 7.05
N ARG A 78 -10.88 0.13 7.04
CA ARG A 78 -10.08 0.06 5.81
C ARG A 78 -10.48 -1.15 4.96
N ASP A 79 -10.51 -2.33 5.56
CA ASP A 79 -10.81 -3.59 4.89
C ASP A 79 -12.24 -3.59 4.33
N HIS A 80 -13.20 -2.99 5.05
CA HIS A 80 -14.56 -2.83 4.56
C HIS A 80 -14.66 -1.91 3.34
N ILE A 81 -13.88 -0.84 3.28
CA ILE A 81 -13.81 0.05 2.11
C ILE A 81 -13.14 -0.67 0.95
N TRP A 82 -12.01 -1.33 1.21
CA TRP A 82 -11.19 -2.03 0.21
C TRP A 82 -11.92 -3.22 -0.43
N ALA A 83 -12.71 -3.98 0.34
CA ALA A 83 -13.47 -5.14 -0.12
C ALA A 83 -14.54 -4.83 -1.21
N ARG A 84 -14.70 -3.57 -1.61
CA ARG A 84 -15.56 -3.19 -2.74
C ARG A 84 -14.99 -3.58 -4.12
N GLY A 85 -13.72 -3.97 -4.19
CA GLY A 85 -13.18 -4.78 -5.29
C GLY A 85 -12.22 -4.07 -6.25
N ASP A 86 -12.24 -2.75 -6.32
CA ASP A 86 -11.40 -1.96 -7.25
C ASP A 86 -10.54 -0.95 -6.47
N ALA A 87 -9.71 -1.45 -5.57
CA ALA A 87 -8.91 -0.61 -4.68
C ALA A 87 -7.52 -1.19 -4.43
N ILE A 88 -6.54 -0.29 -4.32
CA ILE A 88 -5.21 -0.59 -3.81
C ILE A 88 -5.00 0.13 -2.48
N LEU A 89 -3.96 -0.25 -1.76
CA LEU A 89 -3.50 0.43 -0.56
C LEU A 89 -2.19 1.15 -0.85
N GLN A 90 -2.04 2.35 -0.33
CA GLN A 90 -0.75 3.01 -0.12
C GLN A 90 -0.57 3.13 1.40
N ALA A 91 0.65 2.88 1.86
CA ALA A 91 1.03 3.12 3.24
C ALA A 91 2.36 3.88 3.26
N ASP A 92 2.39 4.97 4.02
CA ASP A 92 3.55 5.85 4.14
C ASP A 92 4.78 5.08 4.60
N ALA A 93 5.88 5.28 3.89
CA ALA A 93 7.16 4.58 4.12
C ALA A 93 7.05 3.04 4.06
N GLU A 94 6.00 2.48 3.45
CA GLU A 94 5.91 1.07 3.11
C GLU A 94 5.83 0.90 1.61
N GLY A 95 4.88 1.59 0.96
CA GLY A 95 4.65 1.54 -0.48
C GLY A 95 3.21 1.18 -0.86
N PHE A 96 3.05 0.55 -2.03
CA PHE A 96 1.74 0.24 -2.62
C PHE A 96 1.44 -1.24 -2.65
N SER A 97 0.15 -1.59 -2.60
CA SER A 97 -0.36 -2.93 -2.93
C SER A 97 -0.93 -3.00 -4.36
N ASN A 98 -1.17 -4.22 -4.86
CA ASN A 98 -2.13 -4.45 -5.95
C ASN A 98 -3.55 -4.60 -5.40
N GLU A 99 -4.52 -4.90 -6.28
CA GLU A 99 -5.93 -5.08 -5.91
C GLU A 99 -6.21 -6.33 -5.05
N ASP A 100 -5.28 -7.28 -4.97
CA ASP A 100 -5.37 -8.47 -4.11
C ASP A 100 -4.73 -8.25 -2.73
N GLY A 101 -4.14 -7.07 -2.49
CA GLY A 101 -3.52 -6.70 -1.22
C GLY A 101 -2.06 -7.18 -1.08
N TYR A 102 -1.46 -7.69 -2.15
CA TYR A 102 -0.02 -7.99 -2.16
C TYR A 102 0.78 -6.71 -2.32
N HIS A 103 1.86 -6.57 -1.56
CA HIS A 103 2.74 -5.42 -1.67
C HIS A 103 3.59 -5.48 -2.95
N ILE A 104 3.55 -4.42 -3.76
CA ILE A 104 4.12 -4.41 -5.12
C ILE A 104 5.22 -3.37 -5.33
N LEU A 105 5.34 -2.34 -4.49
CA LEU A 105 6.32 -1.26 -4.65
C LEU A 105 7.05 -1.00 -3.34
N TRP A 106 8.37 -1.10 -3.30
CA TRP A 106 9.16 -0.97 -2.07
C TRP A 106 9.38 0.50 -1.69
N GLN A 107 8.87 0.90 -0.54
CA GLN A 107 9.25 2.15 0.15
C GLN A 107 9.62 1.94 1.63
N PHE A 108 9.70 0.70 2.10
CA PHE A 108 10.14 0.38 3.46
C PHE A 108 11.55 0.88 3.78
N ASP A 109 11.73 1.31 5.03
CA ASP A 109 13.03 1.53 5.66
C ASP A 109 13.94 0.29 5.61
N ASP A 110 15.25 0.51 5.66
CA ASP A 110 16.26 -0.54 5.59
C ASP A 110 16.31 -1.49 6.80
N ALA A 111 15.76 -1.09 7.94
CA ALA A 111 15.74 -1.89 9.17
C ALA A 111 14.47 -2.74 9.33
N VAL A 112 13.50 -2.67 8.42
CA VAL A 112 12.24 -3.41 8.54
C VAL A 112 12.49 -4.94 8.48
N THR A 113 11.73 -5.70 9.26
CA THR A 113 11.84 -7.17 9.32
C THR A 113 10.46 -7.81 9.43
N GLY A 114 10.40 -9.13 9.23
CA GLY A 114 9.19 -9.92 9.48
C GLY A 114 8.50 -10.40 8.20
N PRO A 115 7.53 -11.32 8.35
CA PRO A 115 6.85 -11.94 7.22
C PRO A 115 5.94 -10.94 6.51
N TRP A 116 6.03 -10.89 5.19
CA TRP A 116 5.20 -10.05 4.34
C TRP A 116 4.74 -10.75 3.07
N MET A 117 3.60 -10.30 2.56
CA MET A 117 2.97 -10.80 1.34
C MET A 117 3.29 -9.81 0.22
N MET A 118 4.02 -10.28 -0.79
CA MET A 118 4.52 -9.46 -1.88
C MET A 118 4.04 -10.03 -3.21
N ALA A 119 4.04 -9.24 -4.28
CA ALA A 119 3.87 -9.73 -5.64
C ALA A 119 4.78 -8.97 -6.62
N VAL A 120 5.27 -9.67 -7.64
CA VAL A 120 5.95 -9.04 -8.78
C VAL A 120 5.13 -9.27 -10.04
N LEU A 121 5.13 -8.29 -10.94
CA LEU A 121 4.44 -8.40 -12.23
C LEU A 121 5.35 -9.10 -13.24
N VAL A 122 4.94 -10.27 -13.73
CA VAL A 122 5.66 -11.08 -14.72
C VAL A 122 4.68 -11.39 -15.85
N ASP A 123 5.01 -10.98 -17.08
CA ASP A 123 4.15 -11.16 -18.26
C ASP A 123 2.69 -10.71 -18.02
N ASP A 124 2.54 -9.53 -17.41
CA ASP A 124 1.26 -8.91 -17.00
C ASP A 124 0.44 -9.73 -15.98
N VAL A 125 1.06 -10.69 -15.30
CA VAL A 125 0.46 -11.47 -14.21
C VAL A 125 1.17 -11.19 -12.90
N TRP A 126 0.41 -10.84 -11.86
CA TRP A 126 0.93 -10.74 -10.50
C TRP A 126 1.29 -12.13 -9.98
N VAL A 127 2.55 -12.34 -9.62
CA VAL A 127 3.03 -13.58 -9.01
C VAL A 127 3.23 -13.35 -7.51
N PRO A 128 2.29 -13.79 -6.64
CA PRO A 128 2.36 -13.56 -5.22
C PRO A 128 3.32 -14.53 -4.54
N PHE A 129 4.00 -14.05 -3.49
CA PHE A 129 4.89 -14.85 -2.68
C PHE A 129 5.02 -14.27 -1.27
N LYS A 130 5.41 -15.14 -0.33
CA LYS A 130 5.75 -14.74 1.03
C LYS A 130 7.26 -14.58 1.19
N THR A 131 7.68 -13.50 1.84
CA THR A 131 9.09 -13.25 2.20
C THR A 131 9.23 -12.76 3.64
N ASP A 132 10.43 -12.84 4.20
CA ASP A 132 10.81 -12.01 5.34
C ASP A 132 11.49 -10.74 4.80
N LEU A 133 11.10 -9.56 5.28
CA LEU A 133 11.66 -8.29 4.81
C LEU A 133 13.15 -8.14 5.16
N ALA A 134 13.64 -8.85 6.19
CA ALA A 134 15.07 -8.90 6.54
C ALA A 134 15.92 -9.72 5.55
N ASN A 135 15.28 -10.54 4.69
CA ASN A 135 16.00 -11.37 3.73
C ASN A 135 16.51 -10.52 2.56
N ARG A 136 17.77 -10.06 2.69
CA ARG A 136 18.43 -9.20 1.70
C ARG A 136 18.45 -9.79 0.29
N ARG A 137 18.57 -11.12 0.13
CA ARG A 137 18.54 -11.76 -1.19
C ARG A 137 17.16 -11.63 -1.83
N HIS A 138 16.11 -11.83 -1.03
CA HIS A 138 14.74 -11.68 -1.51
C HIS A 138 14.42 -10.23 -1.83
N ARG A 139 14.84 -9.29 -0.97
CA ARG A 139 14.70 -7.85 -1.21
C ARG A 139 15.34 -7.43 -2.53
N GLN A 140 16.59 -7.86 -2.78
CA GLN A 140 17.28 -7.56 -4.03
C GLN A 140 16.60 -8.17 -5.27
N ALA A 141 16.01 -9.36 -5.14
CA ALA A 141 15.24 -9.96 -6.23
C ALA A 141 13.94 -9.18 -6.48
N PHE A 142 13.21 -8.84 -5.41
CA PHE A 142 12.00 -8.04 -5.49
C PHE A 142 12.26 -6.70 -6.17
N LEU A 143 13.23 -5.92 -5.70
CA LEU A 143 13.59 -4.62 -6.29
C LEU A 143 13.94 -4.69 -7.79
N LYS A 144 14.37 -5.85 -8.29
CA LYS A 144 14.65 -6.11 -9.72
C LYS A 144 13.41 -6.59 -10.50
N GLY A 145 12.25 -6.68 -9.87
CA GLY A 145 11.02 -7.21 -10.45
C GLY A 145 11.02 -8.74 -10.59
N LEU A 146 11.81 -9.45 -9.79
CA LEU A 146 11.96 -10.90 -9.88
C LEU A 146 11.33 -11.60 -8.68
N VAL A 147 10.70 -12.74 -8.93
CA VAL A 147 10.29 -13.65 -7.86
C VAL A 147 11.54 -14.13 -7.13
N PRO A 148 11.65 -13.93 -5.81
CA PRO A 148 12.84 -14.35 -5.09
C PRO A 148 13.09 -15.86 -5.18
N PRO A 149 14.34 -16.30 -5.44
CA PRO A 149 14.68 -17.71 -5.45
C PRO A 149 14.36 -18.38 -4.11
N GLY A 150 13.53 -19.43 -4.14
CA GLY A 150 13.14 -20.17 -2.93
C GLY A 150 12.06 -19.51 -2.08
N ALA A 151 11.47 -18.40 -2.52
CA ALA A 151 10.26 -17.87 -1.87
C ALA A 151 9.09 -18.84 -2.03
N LYS A 152 8.23 -18.87 -1.01
CA LYS A 152 7.00 -19.65 -1.04
C LYS A 152 5.95 -18.88 -1.84
N LEU A 153 5.58 -19.39 -3.00
CA LEU A 153 4.43 -18.91 -3.77
C LEU A 153 3.13 -19.15 -3.01
N VAL A 154 2.13 -18.30 -3.27
CA VAL A 154 0.85 -18.27 -2.56
C VAL A 154 -0.28 -18.54 -3.55
#